data_AF-A0A843JQU5-F1
#
_entry.id   AF-A0A843JQU5-F1
#
_cell.length_a   1.000
_cell.length_b   1.000
_cell.length_c   1.000
_cell.angle_alpha   90.00
_cell.angle_beta   90.00
_cell.angle_gamma   90.00
#
_symmetry.space_group_name_H-M   'P 1'
#
loop_
_entity.id
_entity.type
_entity.pdbx_description
1 polymer ?
#
loop_
_entity_poly.entity_id
_entity_poly.type
_entity_poly.pdbx_seq_one_letter_code
_entity_poly.pdbx_strand_id
1 'polypeptide(L)'
;MLKGSVKFPARVVLDTGPFLLFLAGNHDPEMIPGIKRLKYDGGPCNEVHYDILMQYLNHTKERIITPGILSEAWNLIDNDISNKKDKKELFDSNIRYLEQINEIYVTKNEIISDEYLGSNAWKFGFADSSIILCARNNSACVLTQDYPLFNICRNLGIEATHLSSILSLADL
;
A
#
# COMPACT_ATOMS: atom_id res chain seq x y z
N MET A 1 22.80 0.97 2.43
CA MET A 1 22.93 1.83 1.23
C MET A 1 22.40 1.00 0.06
N LEU A 2 21.19 1.31 -0.42
CA LEU A 2 20.51 0.54 -1.47
C LEU A 2 21.27 0.72 -2.80
N LYS A 3 22.09 -0.25 -3.19
CA LYS A 3 22.81 -0.28 -4.48
C LYS A 3 22.12 -1.28 -5.42
N GLY A 4 21.18 -0.79 -6.21
CA GLY A 4 20.38 -1.55 -7.17
C GLY A 4 19.20 -0.70 -7.64
N SER A 5 18.60 -1.05 -8.80
CA SER A 5 17.64 -0.29 -9.63
C SER A 5 16.28 0.10 -9.00
N VAL A 6 16.21 0.32 -7.69
CA VAL A 6 15.00 0.82 -7.01
C VAL A 6 14.91 2.33 -7.19
N LYS A 7 13.89 2.79 -7.89
CA LYS A 7 13.57 4.22 -7.99
C LYS A 7 12.79 4.64 -6.74
N PHE A 8 13.17 5.78 -6.16
CA PHE A 8 12.45 6.39 -5.05
C PHE A 8 11.57 7.52 -5.57
N PRO A 9 10.25 7.33 -5.66
CA PRO A 9 9.35 8.36 -6.16
C PRO A 9 9.20 9.47 -5.11
N ALA A 10 8.99 10.70 -5.57
CA ALA A 10 8.73 11.81 -4.64
C ALA A 10 7.42 11.63 -3.86
N ARG A 11 6.40 11.04 -4.51
CA ARG A 11 5.09 10.75 -3.93
C ARG A 11 4.71 9.30 -4.16
N VAL A 12 4.13 8.66 -3.16
CA VAL A 12 3.66 7.28 -3.26
C VAL A 12 2.19 7.16 -2.82
N VAL A 13 1.36 6.50 -3.61
CA VAL A 13 0.03 6.03 -3.19
C VAL A 13 0.19 4.59 -2.68
N LEU A 14 -0.19 4.35 -1.43
CA LEU A 14 -0.11 3.03 -0.82
C LEU A 14 -1.39 2.23 -1.11
N ASP A 15 -1.21 1.01 -1.59
CA ASP A 15 -2.22 -0.04 -1.62
C ASP A 15 -2.24 -0.82 -0.29
N THR A 16 -3.23 -1.70 -0.11
CA THR A 16 -3.52 -2.46 1.11
C THR A 16 -2.33 -3.30 1.60
N GLY A 17 -1.62 -4.02 0.73
CA GLY A 17 -0.49 -4.88 1.14
C GLY A 17 0.66 -4.12 1.81
N PRO A 18 1.29 -3.14 1.12
CA PRO A 18 2.33 -2.28 1.70
C PRO A 18 1.85 -1.52 2.95
N PHE A 19 0.60 -1.06 2.97
CA PHE A 19 0.06 -0.36 4.13
C PHE A 19 -0.10 -1.30 5.35
N LEU A 20 -0.55 -2.53 5.15
CA LEU A 20 -0.60 -3.54 6.22
C LEU A 20 0.79 -3.88 6.77
N LEU A 21 1.79 -4.04 5.89
CA LEU A 21 3.18 -4.29 6.33
C LEU A 21 3.71 -3.13 7.18
N PHE A 22 3.40 -1.90 6.79
CA PHE A 22 3.73 -0.72 7.58
C PHE A 22 3.04 -0.74 8.96
N LEU A 23 1.71 -0.93 9.00
CA LEU A 23 0.94 -0.89 10.25
C LEU A 23 1.42 -1.95 11.24
N ALA A 24 1.65 -3.17 10.75
CA ALA A 24 2.11 -4.29 11.56
C ALA A 24 3.52 -4.05 12.10
N GLY A 25 4.47 -3.72 11.22
CA GLY A 25 5.86 -3.50 11.64
C GLY A 25 6.06 -2.28 12.53
N ASN A 26 5.24 -1.23 12.37
CA ASN A 26 5.28 -0.05 13.24
C ASN A 26 4.72 -0.34 14.64
N HIS A 27 3.87 -1.36 14.79
CA HIS A 27 3.36 -1.81 16.09
C HIS A 27 4.32 -2.81 16.76
N ASP A 28 4.57 -3.92 16.08
CA ASP A 28 5.40 -5.04 16.53
C ASP A 28 5.86 -5.86 15.30
N PRO A 29 7.13 -5.75 14.87
CA PRO A 29 7.66 -6.52 13.75
C PRO A 29 7.50 -8.04 13.88
N GLU A 30 7.43 -8.59 15.10
CA GLU A 30 7.21 -10.02 15.33
C GLU A 30 5.79 -10.47 14.93
N MET A 31 4.85 -9.54 14.79
CA MET A 31 3.48 -9.84 14.39
C MET A 31 3.31 -10.05 12.88
N ILE A 32 4.25 -9.56 12.07
CA ILE A 32 4.15 -9.54 10.59
C ILE A 32 3.87 -10.95 10.03
N PRO A 33 4.54 -12.04 10.46
CA PRO A 33 4.28 -13.38 9.93
C PRO A 33 2.86 -13.90 10.22
N GLY A 34 2.17 -13.34 11.22
CA GLY A 34 0.79 -13.71 11.59
C GLY A 34 -0.28 -13.14 10.65
N ILE A 35 0.05 -12.15 9.82
CA ILE A 35 -0.89 -11.51 8.90
C ILE A 35 -0.89 -12.26 7.57
N LYS A 36 -1.96 -13.00 7.28
CA LYS A 36 -2.00 -14.01 6.20
C LYS A 36 -1.75 -13.43 4.81
N ARG A 37 -2.10 -12.17 4.60
CA ARG A 37 -2.00 -11.49 3.31
C ARG A 37 -0.61 -10.93 3.03
N LEU A 38 0.24 -10.77 4.05
CA LEU A 38 1.61 -10.30 3.90
C LEU A 38 2.53 -11.46 3.49
N LYS A 39 2.78 -11.55 2.18
CA LYS A 39 3.59 -12.62 1.59
C LYS A 39 4.67 -12.09 0.66
N TYR A 40 5.86 -12.67 0.76
CA TYR A 40 6.97 -12.43 -0.15
C TYR A 40 7.54 -13.78 -0.60
N ASP A 41 7.76 -13.93 -1.91
CA ASP A 41 8.25 -15.16 -2.55
C ASP A 41 7.58 -16.46 -2.07
N GLY A 42 6.25 -16.41 -1.89
CA GLY A 42 5.44 -17.55 -1.42
C GLY A 42 5.48 -17.80 0.09
N GLY A 43 6.38 -17.15 0.84
CA GLY A 43 6.46 -17.18 2.30
C GLY A 43 5.81 -15.96 2.98
N PRO A 44 5.66 -15.97 4.32
CA PRO A 44 5.22 -14.80 5.06
C PRO A 44 6.29 -13.69 5.06
N CYS A 45 5.85 -12.43 5.08
CA CYS A 45 6.76 -11.33 5.38
C CYS A 45 7.28 -11.40 6.84
N ASN A 46 8.30 -10.60 7.15
CA ASN A 46 8.96 -10.54 8.46
C ASN A 46 9.51 -9.12 8.71
N GLU A 47 10.22 -8.93 9.82
CA GLU A 47 10.83 -7.64 10.22
C GLU A 47 11.76 -7.03 9.17
N VAL A 48 12.57 -7.85 8.48
CA VAL A 48 13.50 -7.36 7.44
C VAL A 48 12.75 -6.72 6.28
N HIS A 49 11.61 -7.31 5.90
CA HIS A 49 10.75 -6.75 4.87
C HIS A 49 10.15 -5.39 5.30
N TYR A 50 9.81 -5.23 6.58
CA TYR A 50 9.37 -3.95 7.11
C TYR A 50 10.50 -2.90 7.07
N ASP A 51 11.71 -3.26 7.48
CA ASP A 51 12.87 -2.35 7.43
C ASP A 51 13.16 -1.86 6.01
N ILE A 52 13.04 -2.73 5.01
CA ILE A 52 13.20 -2.39 3.60
C ILE A 52 12.07 -1.47 3.12
N LEU A 53 10.82 -1.78 3.47
CA LEU A 53 9.69 -0.90 3.17
C LEU A 53 9.93 0.49 3.79
N MET A 54 10.37 0.56 5.03
CA MET A 54 10.67 1.83 5.71
C MET A 54 11.81 2.58 5.05
N GLN A 55 12.88 1.90 4.63
CA GLN A 55 13.94 2.53 3.84
C GLN A 55 13.38 3.13 2.55
N TYR A 56 12.51 2.42 1.82
CA TYR A 56 11.86 2.96 0.63
C TYR A 56 10.98 4.19 0.95
N LEU A 57 10.10 4.07 1.94
CA LEU A 57 9.15 5.13 2.33
C LEU A 57 9.82 6.35 2.96
N ASN A 58 11.01 6.21 3.54
CA ASN A 58 11.77 7.35 4.11
C ASN A 58 12.44 8.21 3.02
N HIS A 59 12.56 7.69 1.79
CA HIS A 59 13.04 8.47 0.65
C HIS A 59 11.89 9.13 -0.13
N THR A 60 10.63 8.80 0.18
CA THR A 60 9.47 9.47 -0.41
C THR A 60 9.15 10.74 0.39
N LYS A 61 8.82 11.83 -0.30
CA LYS A 61 8.47 13.11 0.35
C LYS A 61 7.04 13.10 0.88
N GLU A 62 6.17 12.33 0.23
CA GLU A 62 4.75 12.30 0.54
C GLU A 62 4.20 10.88 0.36
N ARG A 63 3.39 10.46 1.32
CA ARG A 63 2.67 9.19 1.32
C ARG A 63 1.18 9.51 1.28
N ILE A 64 0.49 8.89 0.32
CA ILE A 64 -0.91 9.13 0.03
C ILE A 64 -1.67 7.82 0.25
N ILE A 65 -2.87 7.93 0.79
CA ILE A 65 -3.80 6.81 0.95
C ILE A 65 -5.19 7.22 0.48
N THR A 66 -5.98 6.26 0.02
CA THR A 66 -7.41 6.49 -0.24
C THR A 66 -8.25 5.89 0.90
N PRO A 67 -9.46 6.41 1.16
CA PRO A 67 -10.33 5.86 2.21
C PRO A 67 -10.66 4.37 2.01
N GLY A 68 -10.69 3.91 0.75
CA GLY A 68 -10.88 2.50 0.42
C GLY A 68 -9.79 1.62 1.03
N ILE A 69 -8.53 2.04 0.92
CA ILE A 69 -7.38 1.30 1.48
C ILE A 69 -7.41 1.30 3.01
N LEU A 70 -7.79 2.41 3.65
CA LEU A 70 -7.99 2.44 5.10
C LEU A 70 -9.04 1.40 5.54
N SER A 71 -10.17 1.35 4.85
CA SER A 71 -11.23 0.38 5.15
C SER A 71 -10.78 -1.07 4.89
N GLU A 72 -10.13 -1.34 3.77
CA GLU A 72 -9.67 -2.68 3.41
C GLU A 72 -8.62 -3.21 4.39
N ALA A 73 -7.61 -2.39 4.71
CA ALA A 73 -6.58 -2.76 5.67
C ALA A 73 -7.18 -3.02 7.04
N TRP A 74 -8.11 -2.18 7.52
CA TRP A 74 -8.74 -2.39 8.81
C TRP A 74 -9.62 -3.65 8.85
N ASN A 75 -10.35 -3.93 7.78
CA ASN A 75 -11.12 -5.17 7.66
C ASN A 75 -10.22 -6.42 7.69
N LEU A 76 -9.03 -6.35 7.10
CA LEU A 76 -8.07 -7.46 7.13
C LEU A 76 -7.48 -7.64 8.54
N ILE A 77 -7.13 -6.54 9.21
CA ILE A 77 -6.71 -6.57 10.62
C ILE A 77 -7.80 -7.18 11.51
N ASP A 78 -9.06 -6.81 11.30
CA ASP A 78 -10.19 -7.33 12.09
C ASP A 78 -10.40 -8.84 11.94
N ASN A 79 -10.08 -9.37 10.74
CA ASN A 79 -10.18 -10.79 10.40
C ASN A 79 -8.97 -11.62 10.86
N ASP A 80 -7.76 -11.07 10.80
CA ASP A 80 -6.52 -11.80 11.14
C ASP A 80 -6.17 -11.71 12.63
N ILE A 81 -6.51 -10.61 13.29
CA ILE A 81 -6.32 -10.42 14.74
C ILE A 81 -7.67 -10.63 15.42
N SER A 82 -7.79 -11.59 16.33
CA SER A 82 -9.07 -11.86 17.03
C SER A 82 -9.22 -11.06 18.33
N ASN A 83 -8.11 -10.74 18.98
CA ASN A 83 -8.08 -10.08 20.28
C ASN A 83 -8.29 -8.56 20.15
N LYS A 84 -9.26 -8.02 20.89
CA LYS A 84 -9.56 -6.57 20.92
C LYS A 84 -8.42 -5.73 21.48
N LYS A 85 -7.65 -6.25 22.44
CA LYS A 85 -6.51 -5.55 23.04
C LYS A 85 -5.44 -5.30 21.97
N ASP A 86 -5.05 -6.34 21.26
CA ASP A 86 -4.02 -6.29 20.22
C ASP A 86 -4.44 -5.36 19.06
N LYS A 87 -5.72 -5.37 18.67
CA LYS A 87 -6.25 -4.38 17.69
C LYS A 87 -6.12 -2.94 18.17
N LYS A 88 -6.41 -2.69 19.45
CA LYS A 88 -6.30 -1.36 20.02
C LYS A 88 -4.83 -0.92 20.10
N GLU A 89 -3.93 -1.82 20.49
CA GLU A 89 -2.49 -1.52 20.55
C GLU A 89 -1.90 -1.26 19.16
N LEU A 90 -2.35 -2.00 18.14
CA LEU A 90 -2.03 -1.73 16.74
C LEU A 90 -2.55 -0.36 16.28
N PHE A 91 -3.79 0.00 16.63
CA PHE A 91 -4.33 1.33 16.34
C PHE A 91 -3.52 2.44 17.02
N ASP A 92 -3.31 2.32 18.33
CA ASP A 92 -2.65 3.32 19.16
C ASP A 92 -1.19 3.57 18.72
N SER A 93 -0.46 2.50 18.36
CA SER A 93 0.92 2.61 17.85
C SER A 93 1.00 3.31 16.50
N ASN A 94 -0.07 3.28 15.70
CA ASN A 94 -0.13 3.89 14.38
C ASN A 94 -0.88 5.24 14.35
N ILE A 95 -1.46 5.70 15.46
CA ILE A 95 -2.34 6.88 15.46
C ILE A 95 -1.67 8.13 14.87
N ARG A 96 -0.42 8.40 15.26
CA ARG A 96 0.33 9.56 14.75
C ARG A 96 0.58 9.47 13.25
N TYR A 97 0.80 8.27 12.73
CA TYR A 97 0.97 8.06 11.30
C TYR A 97 -0.35 8.29 10.56
N LEU A 98 -1.45 7.74 11.08
CA LEU A 98 -2.79 7.92 10.52
C LEU A 98 -3.23 9.38 10.51
N GLU A 99 -2.85 10.17 11.52
CA GLU A 99 -3.08 11.62 11.57
C GLU A 99 -2.26 12.41 10.53
N GLN A 100 -1.11 11.88 10.09
CA GLN A 100 -0.15 12.60 9.25
C GLN A 100 -0.18 12.18 7.78
N ILE A 101 -0.60 10.95 7.49
CA ILE A 101 -0.67 10.47 6.10
C ILE A 101 -1.67 11.30 5.31
N ASN A 102 -1.32 11.66 4.08
CA ASN A 102 -2.21 12.43 3.22
C ASN A 102 -3.34 11.53 2.71
N GLU A 103 -4.56 11.73 3.21
CA GLU A 103 -5.74 11.05 2.72
C GLU A 103 -6.37 11.82 1.55
N ILE A 104 -6.48 11.17 0.39
CA ILE A 104 -7.15 11.75 -0.79
C ILE A 104 -8.39 10.91 -1.12
N TYR A 105 -9.55 11.54 -1.00
CA TYR A 105 -10.80 10.94 -1.41
C TYR A 105 -11.06 11.18 -2.90
N VAL A 106 -11.21 10.07 -3.65
CA VAL A 106 -11.69 10.08 -5.02
C VAL A 106 -13.14 9.61 -5.01
N THR A 107 -14.04 10.46 -5.48
CA THR A 107 -15.46 10.14 -5.54
C THR A 107 -15.76 9.09 -6.61
N LYS A 108 -16.83 8.31 -6.41
CA LYS A 108 -17.34 7.43 -7.49
C LYS A 108 -17.68 8.18 -8.78
N ASN A 109 -18.06 9.46 -8.68
CA ASN A 109 -18.45 10.25 -9.86
C ASN A 109 -17.22 10.63 -10.69
N GLU A 110 -16.09 10.95 -10.04
CA GLU A 110 -14.81 11.15 -10.73
C GLU A 110 -14.37 9.87 -11.46
N ILE A 111 -14.50 8.71 -10.81
CA ILE A 111 -14.18 7.42 -11.43
C ILE A 111 -15.09 7.14 -12.64
N ILE A 112 -16.40 7.36 -12.50
CA ILE A 112 -17.37 7.11 -13.58
C ILE A 112 -17.19 8.09 -14.74
N SER A 113 -16.72 9.31 -14.46
CA SER A 113 -16.54 10.37 -15.46
C SER A 113 -15.18 10.32 -16.14
N ASP A 114 -14.22 9.55 -15.62
CA ASP A 114 -12.93 9.31 -16.26
C ASP A 114 -13.10 8.49 -17.55
N GLU A 115 -12.41 8.87 -18.62
CA GLU A 115 -12.56 8.24 -19.94
C GLU A 115 -12.26 6.74 -19.91
N TYR A 116 -11.18 6.34 -19.23
CA TYR A 116 -10.78 4.94 -19.16
C TYR A 116 -11.53 4.21 -18.05
N LEU A 117 -11.55 4.76 -16.83
CA LEU A 117 -12.13 4.09 -15.67
C LEU A 117 -13.66 4.04 -15.74
N GLY A 118 -14.34 5.04 -16.33
CA GLY A 118 -15.79 5.03 -16.47
C GLY A 118 -16.34 3.81 -17.20
N SER A 119 -15.58 3.30 -18.18
CA SER A 119 -15.94 2.10 -18.94
C SER A 119 -15.36 0.80 -18.38
N ASN A 120 -14.40 0.88 -17.44
CA ASN A 120 -13.62 -0.28 -17.00
C ASN A 120 -13.60 -0.50 -15.47
N ALA A 121 -14.16 0.39 -14.66
CA ALA A 121 -14.14 0.29 -13.20
C ALA A 121 -14.80 -1.00 -12.67
N TRP A 122 -15.73 -1.59 -13.41
CA TRP A 122 -16.32 -2.89 -13.08
C TRP A 122 -15.32 -4.06 -13.09
N LYS A 123 -14.18 -3.91 -13.80
CA LYS A 123 -13.12 -4.93 -13.87
C LYS A 123 -12.19 -4.89 -12.66
N PHE A 124 -12.01 -3.71 -12.08
CA PHE A 124 -11.02 -3.44 -11.04
C PHE A 124 -11.66 -3.18 -9.67
N GLY A 125 -12.92 -2.75 -9.65
CA GLY A 125 -13.58 -2.24 -8.46
C GLY A 125 -13.25 -0.76 -8.18
N PHE A 126 -14.02 -0.17 -7.26
CA PHE A 126 -13.88 1.25 -6.92
C PHE A 126 -12.62 1.55 -6.10
N ALA A 127 -12.12 0.61 -5.29
CA ALA A 127 -10.90 0.77 -4.52
C ALA A 127 -9.69 0.95 -5.45
N ASP A 128 -9.43 -0.01 -6.32
CA ASP A 128 -8.35 0.07 -7.32
C ASP A 128 -8.52 1.27 -8.25
N SER A 129 -9.75 1.55 -8.69
CA SER A 129 -10.03 2.73 -9.52
C SER A 129 -9.69 4.04 -8.79
N SER A 130 -9.94 4.12 -7.48
CA SER A 130 -9.56 5.29 -6.67
C SER A 130 -8.04 5.44 -6.56
N ILE A 131 -7.29 4.34 -6.44
CA ILE A 131 -5.82 4.36 -6.41
C ILE A 131 -5.26 4.85 -7.74
N ILE A 132 -5.76 4.29 -8.85
CA ILE A 132 -5.33 4.64 -10.21
C ILE A 132 -5.55 6.14 -10.46
N LEU A 133 -6.75 6.64 -10.16
CA LEU A 133 -7.09 8.04 -10.41
C LEU A 133 -6.34 8.98 -9.45
N CYS A 134 -6.20 8.60 -8.18
CA CYS A 134 -5.42 9.35 -7.19
C CYS A 134 -3.95 9.48 -7.62
N ALA A 135 -3.33 8.37 -8.02
CA ALA A 135 -1.93 8.35 -8.47
C ALA A 135 -1.72 9.21 -9.73
N ARG A 136 -2.62 9.08 -10.72
CA ARG A 136 -2.60 9.89 -11.95
C ARG A 136 -2.68 11.38 -11.63
N ASN A 137 -3.67 11.79 -10.84
CA ASN A 137 -3.93 13.21 -10.56
C ASN A 137 -2.84 13.86 -9.71
N ASN A 138 -2.10 13.08 -8.93
CA ASN A 138 -1.06 13.58 -8.03
C ASN A 138 0.37 13.34 -8.54
N SER A 139 0.53 12.76 -9.74
CA SER A 139 1.83 12.33 -10.29
C SER A 139 2.61 11.48 -9.27
N ALA A 140 1.91 10.52 -8.67
CA ALA A 140 2.46 9.66 -7.62
C ALA A 140 2.66 8.23 -8.15
N CYS A 141 3.65 7.54 -7.60
CA CYS A 141 3.88 6.13 -7.88
C CYS A 141 2.91 5.29 -7.04
N VAL A 142 2.26 4.30 -7.64
CA VAL A 142 1.51 3.28 -6.89
C VAL A 142 2.50 2.28 -6.30
N LEU A 143 2.41 2.01 -5.00
CA LEU A 143 3.09 0.89 -4.37
C LEU A 143 2.06 -0.18 -4.03
N THR A 144 2.17 -1.35 -4.65
CA THR A 144 1.18 -2.43 -4.57
C THR A 144 1.83 -3.82 -4.54
N GLN A 145 1.13 -4.80 -4.00
CA GLN A 145 1.47 -6.22 -4.07
C GLN A 145 0.55 -6.99 -5.05
N ASP A 146 -0.35 -6.28 -5.73
CA ASP A 146 -1.30 -6.81 -6.70
C ASP A 146 -0.74 -6.63 -8.12
N TYR A 147 -0.39 -7.75 -8.76
CA TYR A 147 0.12 -7.74 -10.15
C TYR A 147 -0.88 -7.18 -11.17
N PRO A 148 -2.17 -7.56 -11.15
CA PRO A 148 -3.19 -6.88 -11.95
C PRO A 148 -3.13 -5.34 -11.83
N LEU A 149 -3.23 -4.78 -10.62
CA LEU A 149 -3.18 -3.33 -10.40
C LEU A 149 -1.86 -2.73 -10.90
N PHE A 150 -0.73 -3.35 -10.56
CA PHE A 150 0.60 -2.94 -11.04
C PHE A 150 0.62 -2.84 -12.58
N ASN A 151 0.17 -3.88 -13.28
CA ASN A 151 0.19 -3.92 -14.74
C ASN A 151 -0.74 -2.88 -15.37
N ILE A 152 -1.92 -2.67 -14.79
CA ILE A 152 -2.89 -1.68 -15.28
C ILE A 152 -2.32 -0.26 -15.13
N CYS A 153 -1.74 0.08 -13.98
CA CYS A 153 -1.07 1.36 -13.79
C CYS A 153 0.01 1.60 -14.85
N ARG A 154 0.87 0.60 -15.09
CA ARG A 154 1.94 0.68 -16.10
C ARG A 154 1.39 0.88 -17.52
N ASN A 155 0.32 0.17 -17.88
CA ASN A 155 -0.34 0.32 -19.19
C ASN A 155 -0.97 1.70 -19.37
N LEU A 156 -1.40 2.34 -18.29
CA LEU A 156 -1.95 3.70 -18.28
C LEU A 156 -0.88 4.79 -18.15
N GLY A 157 0.41 4.44 -18.20
CA GLY A 157 1.51 5.39 -18.05
C GLY A 157 1.70 5.94 -16.63
N ILE A 158 1.08 5.30 -15.63
CA ILE A 158 1.22 5.65 -14.21
C ILE A 158 2.44 4.91 -13.67
N GLU A 159 3.29 5.60 -12.92
CA GLU A 159 4.41 4.96 -12.25
C GLU A 159 3.87 3.98 -11.20
N ALA A 160 4.41 2.77 -11.20
CA ALA A 160 4.04 1.73 -10.24
C ALA A 160 5.27 0.92 -9.87
N THR A 161 5.33 0.56 -8.59
CA THR A 161 6.34 -0.32 -8.01
C THR A 161 5.63 -1.50 -7.37
N HIS A 162 5.99 -2.71 -7.80
CA HIS A 162 5.51 -3.91 -7.14
C HIS A 162 6.33 -4.15 -5.86
N LEU A 163 5.67 -4.44 -4.74
CA LEU A 163 6.30 -4.55 -3.42
C LEU A 163 7.44 -5.56 -3.42
N SER A 164 7.29 -6.70 -4.11
CA SER A 164 8.35 -7.71 -4.23
C SER A 164 9.66 -7.17 -4.83
N SER A 165 9.59 -6.17 -5.73
CA SER A 165 10.79 -5.58 -6.33
C SER A 165 11.61 -4.74 -5.35
N ILE A 166 10.98 -4.28 -4.27
CA ILE A 166 11.67 -3.60 -3.18
C ILE A 166 12.13 -4.64 -2.16
N LEU A 167 11.23 -5.57 -1.79
CA LEU A 167 11.50 -6.58 -0.76
C LEU A 167 12.64 -7.54 -1.13
N SER A 168 12.90 -7.77 -2.42
CA SER A 168 14.05 -8.57 -2.88
C SER A 168 15.42 -8.02 -2.50
N LEU A 169 15.48 -6.79 -1.99
CA LEU A 169 16.68 -6.25 -1.36
C LEU A 169 17.03 -6.97 -0.04
N ALA A 170 16.13 -7.78 0.53
CA ALA A 170 16.41 -8.64 1.68
C ALA A 170 17.32 -9.82 1.32
N ASP A 171 17.36 -10.19 0.04
CA ASP A 171 18.08 -11.36 -0.47
C ASP A 171 19.54 -11.03 -0.86
N LEU A 172 19.98 -9.78 -0.65
CA LEU A 172 21.30 -9.24 -1.01
C LEU A 172 22.22 -9.12 0.21
#